data_AF-A0A258GKZ4-F1
#
_entry.id   AF-A0A258GKZ4-F1
#
_cell.length_a   1.000
_cell.length_b   1.000
_cell.length_c   1.000
_cell.angle_alpha   90.00
_cell.angle_beta   90.00
_cell.angle_gamma   90.00
#
_symmetry.space_group_name_H-M   'P 1'
#
loop_
_entity.id
_entity.type
_entity.pdbx_description
1 polymer ?
#
loop_
_entity_poly.entity_id
_entity_poly.type
_entity_poly.pdbx_seq_one_letter_code
_entity_poly.pdbx_strand_id
1 'polypeptide(L)'
;FMATTAAAMLLAPRLLLSAYVDVDDAANATMVGFAVSYMVVAAAFQLVDGIQAVAMGSLRGLQDTRLPMAYAVFGYWVPGLGCSLALGFYTPLAGVGVWIGLAVGLVVVAALMLRRWMRRETLGLLPA
;
A
#
# COMPACT_ATOMS: atom_id res chain seq x y z
N PHE A 1 -2.97 -15.45 -2.03
CA PHE A 1 -3.95 -14.51 -1.43
C PHE A 1 -3.86 -13.11 -2.03
N MET A 2 -2.75 -12.39 -1.92
CA MET A 2 -2.70 -11.01 -2.45
C MET A 2 -2.71 -10.92 -3.98
N ALA A 3 -2.08 -11.88 -4.67
CA ALA A 3 -2.20 -11.98 -6.12
C ALA A 3 -3.63 -12.28 -6.59
N THR A 4 -4.39 -13.09 -5.83
CA THR A 4 -5.77 -13.45 -6.17
C THR A 4 -6.72 -12.27 -5.97
N THR A 5 -6.55 -11.49 -4.90
CA THR A 5 -7.36 -10.28 -4.66
C THR A 5 -6.98 -9.15 -5.61
N ALA A 6 -5.70 -8.99 -5.95
CA ALA A 6 -5.25 -8.02 -6.94
C ALA A 6 -5.79 -8.37 -8.34
N ALA A 7 -5.79 -9.65 -8.71
CA ALA A 7 -6.41 -10.12 -9.94
C ALA A 7 -7.92 -9.84 -9.95
N ALA A 8 -8.63 -10.05 -8.84
CA ALA A 8 -10.05 -9.71 -8.74
C ALA A 8 -10.30 -8.21 -8.93
N MET A 9 -9.43 -7.35 -8.37
CA MET A 9 -9.51 -5.90 -8.55
C MET A 9 -9.28 -5.46 -10.01
N LEU A 10 -8.39 -6.15 -10.73
CA LEU A 10 -8.08 -5.84 -12.13
C LEU A 10 -9.10 -6.42 -13.11
N LEU A 11 -9.58 -7.64 -12.88
CA LEU A 11 -10.44 -8.38 -13.81
C LEU A 11 -11.93 -8.10 -13.62
N ALA A 12 -12.35 -7.75 -12.40
CA ALA A 12 -13.76 -7.51 -12.07
C ALA A 12 -13.97 -6.23 -11.22
N PRO A 13 -13.47 -5.05 -11.65
CA PRO A 13 -13.55 -3.84 -10.84
C PRO A 13 -15.00 -3.40 -10.56
N ARG A 14 -15.86 -3.43 -11.58
CA ARG A 14 -17.28 -3.05 -11.45
C ARG A 14 -18.05 -3.96 -10.49
N LEU A 15 -17.73 -5.25 -10.45
CA LEU A 15 -18.37 -6.21 -9.55
C LEU A 15 -18.02 -5.94 -8.07
N LEU A 16 -16.79 -5.49 -7.82
CA LEU A 16 -16.39 -5.09 -6.48
C LEU A 16 -17.02 -3.75 -6.09
N LEU A 17 -17.14 -2.82 -7.04
CA LEU A 17 -17.81 -1.53 -6.80
C LEU A 17 -19.32 -1.68 -6.58
N SER A 18 -19.98 -2.64 -7.24
CA SER A 18 -21.42 -2.89 -7.07
C SER A 18 -21.81 -3.33 -5.66
N ALA A 19 -20.86 -3.78 -4.86
CA ALA A 19 -21.10 -4.08 -3.45
C ALA A 19 -21.26 -2.82 -2.59
N TYR A 20 -20.75 -1.67 -3.04
CA TYR A 20 -20.73 -0.41 -2.29
C TYR A 20 -21.67 0.66 -2.86
N VAL A 21 -21.81 0.71 -4.19
CA VAL A 21 -22.56 1.75 -4.90
C VAL A 21 -23.32 1.13 -6.05
N ASP A 22 -24.52 1.66 -6.34
CA ASP A 22 -25.23 1.32 -7.56
C ASP A 22 -24.46 1.85 -8.77
N VAL A 23 -23.85 0.92 -9.50
CA VAL A 23 -22.94 1.21 -10.62
C VAL A 23 -23.68 1.58 -11.89
N ASP A 24 -24.99 1.30 -11.94
CA ASP A 24 -25.84 1.52 -13.10
C ASP A 24 -26.67 2.81 -12.98
N ASP A 25 -26.68 3.44 -11.80
CA ASP A 25 -27.26 4.77 -11.60
C ASP A 25 -26.40 5.87 -12.29
N ALA A 26 -27.05 6.68 -13.12
CA ALA A 26 -26.45 7.79 -13.84
C ALA A 26 -25.84 8.85 -12.90
N ALA A 27 -26.35 8.99 -11.68
CA ALA A 27 -25.79 9.91 -10.68
C ALA A 27 -24.37 9.51 -10.24
N ASN A 28 -24.04 8.21 -10.31
CA ASN A 28 -22.77 7.65 -9.82
C ASN A 28 -21.72 7.48 -10.93
N ALA A 29 -22.08 7.66 -12.20
CA ALA A 29 -21.22 7.37 -13.35
C ALA A 29 -19.83 8.02 -13.26
N THR A 30 -19.76 9.30 -12.85
CA THR A 30 -18.50 10.03 -12.70
C THR A 30 -17.64 9.45 -11.57
N MET A 31 -18.24 9.12 -10.43
CA MET A 31 -17.55 8.50 -9.30
C MET A 31 -17.03 7.11 -9.67
N VAL A 32 -17.85 6.30 -10.35
CA VAL A 32 -17.47 4.94 -10.80
C VAL A 32 -16.25 5.02 -11.73
N GLY A 33 -16.20 6.01 -12.64
CA GLY A 33 -15.05 6.22 -13.51
C GLY A 33 -13.74 6.43 -12.74
N PHE A 34 -13.76 7.26 -11.69
CA PHE A 34 -12.60 7.43 -10.81
C PHE A 34 -12.30 6.19 -9.97
N ALA A 35 -13.32 5.52 -9.46
CA ALA A 35 -13.13 4.33 -8.62
C ALA A 35 -12.45 3.20 -9.39
N VAL A 36 -12.84 2.98 -10.66
CA VAL A 36 -12.20 1.98 -11.53
C VAL A 36 -10.73 2.32 -11.79
N SER A 37 -10.39 3.59 -12.01
CA SER A 37 -8.98 3.98 -12.22
C SER A 37 -8.14 3.78 -10.95
N TYR A 38 -8.70 4.04 -9.77
CA TYR A 38 -8.04 3.78 -8.49
C TYR A 38 -7.90 2.29 -8.16
N MET A 39 -8.74 1.39 -8.71
CA MET A 39 -8.59 -0.05 -8.47
C MET A 39 -7.29 -0.62 -9.03
N VAL A 40 -6.76 -0.06 -10.13
CA VAL A 40 -5.44 -0.45 -10.65
C VAL A 40 -4.34 -0.10 -9.64
N VAL A 41 -4.45 1.09 -9.04
CA VAL A 41 -3.51 1.56 -8.01
C VAL A 41 -3.63 0.70 -6.75
N ALA A 42 -4.85 0.38 -6.33
CA ALA A 42 -5.12 -0.50 -5.19
C ALA A 42 -4.56 -1.91 -5.38
N ALA A 43 -4.68 -2.48 -6.59
CA ALA A 43 -4.11 -3.79 -6.92
C ALA A 43 -2.58 -3.79 -6.77
N ALA A 44 -1.91 -2.72 -7.22
CA ALA A 44 -0.47 -2.56 -7.04
C ALA A 44 -0.09 -2.41 -5.55
N PHE A 45 -0.88 -1.68 -4.75
CA PHE A 45 -0.62 -1.50 -3.32
C PHE A 45 -0.67 -2.82 -2.58
N GLN A 46 -1.59 -3.69 -2.97
CA GLN A 46 -1.78 -4.97 -2.32
C GLN A 46 -0.50 -5.82 -2.36
N LEU A 47 0.26 -5.78 -3.45
CA LEU A 47 1.54 -6.50 -3.53
C LEU A 47 2.56 -5.98 -2.51
N VAL A 48 2.69 -4.65 -2.40
CA VAL A 48 3.65 -4.00 -1.51
C VAL A 48 3.26 -4.16 -0.04
N ASP A 49 1.97 -4.02 0.26
CA ASP A 49 1.39 -4.24 1.58
C ASP A 49 1.59 -5.69 2.03
N GLY A 50 1.49 -6.65 1.11
CA GLY A 50 1.81 -8.05 1.38
C GLY A 50 3.24 -8.29 1.79
N ILE A 51 4.19 -7.67 1.09
CA ILE A 51 5.61 -7.77 1.44
C ILE A 51 5.84 -7.25 2.85
N GLN A 52 5.26 -6.11 3.21
CA GLN A 52 5.36 -5.56 4.56
C GLN A 52 4.71 -6.44 5.62
N ALA A 53 3.48 -6.91 5.38
CA ALA A 53 2.74 -7.70 6.34
C ALA A 53 3.49 -8.99 6.68
N VAL A 54 4.06 -9.66 5.66
CA VAL A 54 4.88 -10.86 5.83
C VAL A 54 6.19 -10.52 6.53
N ALA A 55 6.95 -9.51 6.06
CA ALA A 55 8.22 -9.13 6.67
C ALA A 55 8.05 -8.70 8.14
N MET A 56 6.99 -7.94 8.45
CA MET A 56 6.64 -7.53 9.80
C MET A 56 6.27 -8.72 10.67
N GLY A 57 5.48 -9.68 10.15
CA GLY A 57 5.15 -10.92 10.85
C GLY A 57 6.40 -11.74 11.19
N SER A 58 7.31 -11.88 10.22
CA SER A 58 8.57 -12.59 10.41
C SER A 58 9.49 -11.92 11.43
N LEU A 59 9.63 -10.59 11.39
CA LEU A 59 10.42 -9.84 12.39
C LEU A 59 9.81 -9.90 13.78
N ARG A 60 8.47 -9.84 13.89
CA ARG A 60 7.77 -10.06 15.17
C ARG A 60 8.02 -11.45 15.74
N GLY A 61 8.16 -12.48 14.89
CA GLY A 61 8.56 -13.82 15.30
C GLY A 61 9.95 -13.89 15.94
N LEU A 62 10.86 -12.98 15.56
CA LEU A 62 12.18 -12.81 16.17
C LEU A 62 12.17 -11.82 17.36
N GLN A 63 10.99 -11.47 17.87
CA GLN A 63 10.79 -10.45 18.90
C GLN A 63 11.29 -9.04 18.54
N ASP A 64 11.60 -8.78 17.27
CA ASP A 64 11.99 -7.46 16.78
C ASP A 64 10.74 -6.69 16.35
N THR A 65 10.25 -5.81 17.23
CA THR A 65 8.99 -5.06 17.02
C THR A 65 9.17 -3.54 16.98
N ARG A 66 10.18 -3.03 17.69
CA ARG A 66 10.41 -1.58 17.85
C ARG A 66 10.81 -0.91 16.53
N LEU A 67 11.74 -1.53 15.80
CA LEU A 67 12.24 -0.95 14.55
C LEU A 67 11.25 -1.09 13.40
N PRO A 68 10.55 -2.23 13.22
CA PRO A 68 9.39 -2.31 12.34
C PRO A 68 8.35 -1.20 12.54
N MET A 69 8.00 -0.90 13.80
CA MET A 69 7.08 0.18 14.12
C MET A 69 7.65 1.55 13.72
N ALA A 70 8.92 1.82 14.03
CA ALA A 70 9.58 3.08 13.65
C ALA A 70 9.61 3.27 12.12
N TYR A 71 9.86 2.21 11.35
CA TYR A 71 9.81 2.26 9.90
C TYR A 71 8.42 2.59 9.37
N ALA A 72 7.37 1.97 9.91
CA ALA A 72 5.99 2.24 9.52
C ALA A 72 5.62 3.72 9.78
N VAL A 73 5.92 4.23 10.97
CA VAL A 73 5.68 5.65 11.31
C VAL A 73 6.46 6.56 10.36
N PHE A 74 7.75 6.32 10.18
CA PHE A 74 8.58 7.15 9.30
C PHE A 74 8.05 7.14 7.86
N GLY A 75 7.82 5.97 7.27
CA GLY A 75 7.48 5.85 5.86
C GLY A 75 6.08 6.33 5.53
N TYR A 76 5.10 6.17 6.42
CA TYR A 76 3.75 6.72 6.17
C TYR A 76 3.69 8.23 6.37
N TRP A 77 4.45 8.79 7.30
CA TRP A 77 4.42 10.23 7.57
C TRP A 77 5.33 11.05 6.67
N VAL A 78 6.60 10.65 6.51
CA VAL A 78 7.59 11.51 5.83
C VAL A 78 7.47 11.39 4.32
N PRO A 79 7.80 10.25 3.67
CA PRO A 79 7.63 10.13 2.24
C PRO A 79 6.16 9.91 1.84
N GLY A 80 5.37 9.16 2.63
CA GLY A 80 3.97 8.89 2.31
C GLY A 80 3.10 10.15 2.24
N LEU A 81 2.90 10.79 3.39
CA LEU A 81 2.10 12.01 3.48
C LEU A 81 2.80 13.20 2.78
N GLY A 82 4.12 13.32 2.86
CA GLY A 82 4.88 14.35 2.13
C GLY A 82 4.66 14.30 0.61
N CYS A 83 4.81 13.11 0.00
CA CYS A 83 4.54 12.95 -1.44
C CYS A 83 3.06 13.11 -1.76
N SER A 84 2.16 12.67 -0.88
CA SER A 84 0.70 12.81 -1.08
C SER A 84 0.30 14.28 -1.12
N LEU A 85 0.85 15.11 -0.23
CA LEU A 85 0.60 16.55 -0.22
C LEU A 85 1.24 17.23 -1.44
N ALA A 86 2.49 16.91 -1.75
CA ALA A 86 3.21 17.47 -2.88
C ALA A 86 2.49 17.17 -4.21
N LEU A 87 2.21 15.89 -4.48
CA LEU A 87 1.57 15.46 -5.73
C LEU A 87 0.09 15.81 -5.75
N GLY A 88 -0.61 15.70 -4.62
CA GLY A 88 -2.05 15.96 -4.56
C GLY A 88 -2.42 17.43 -4.74
N PHE A 89 -1.65 18.36 -4.15
CA PHE A 89 -1.99 19.78 -4.17
C PHE A 89 -1.18 20.61 -5.16
N TYR A 90 0.05 20.22 -5.47
CA TYR A 90 0.94 21.02 -6.34
C TYR A 90 1.07 20.49 -7.77
N THR A 91 0.38 19.38 -8.11
CA THR A 91 0.41 18.82 -9.47
C THR A 91 -0.99 18.55 -10.00
N PRO A 92 -1.20 18.47 -11.33
CA PRO A 92 -2.52 18.20 -11.90
C PRO A 92 -3.05 16.78 -11.63
N LEU A 93 -2.26 15.92 -10.97
CA LEU A 93 -2.67 14.56 -10.63
C LEU A 93 -3.78 14.53 -9.57
N ALA A 94 -3.95 15.60 -8.77
CA ALA A 94 -5.00 15.73 -7.77
C ALA A 94 -5.17 14.46 -6.91
N GLY A 95 -6.35 13.83 -6.91
CA GLY A 95 -6.61 12.61 -6.15
C GLY A 95 -5.65 11.45 -6.48
N VAL A 96 -5.26 11.27 -7.75
CA VAL A 96 -4.26 10.26 -8.15
C VAL A 96 -2.91 10.53 -7.48
N GLY A 97 -2.54 11.81 -7.33
CA GLY A 97 -1.30 12.22 -6.67
C GLY A 97 -1.25 11.79 -5.20
N VAL A 98 -2.39 11.88 -4.50
CA VAL A 98 -2.52 11.40 -3.10
C VAL A 98 -2.30 9.90 -3.02
N TRP A 99 -2.92 9.13 -3.92
CA TRP A 99 -2.69 7.69 -3.97
C TRP A 99 -1.22 7.36 -4.28
N ILE A 100 -0.59 8.01 -5.26
CA ILE A 100 0.83 7.80 -5.55
C ILE A 100 1.70 8.07 -4.32
N GLY A 101 1.42 9.13 -3.56
CA GLY A 101 2.14 9.40 -2.31
C GLY A 101 2.02 8.28 -1.29
N LEU A 102 0.81 7.75 -1.07
CA LEU A 102 0.58 6.58 -0.21
C LEU A 102 1.36 5.35 -0.71
N ALA A 103 1.39 5.13 -2.03
CA ALA A 103 2.16 4.07 -2.67
C ALA A 103 3.65 4.16 -2.32
N VAL A 104 4.22 5.36 -2.42
CA VAL A 104 5.62 5.63 -2.11
C VAL A 104 5.90 5.31 -0.64
N GLY A 105 5.02 5.72 0.27
CA GLY A 105 5.13 5.39 1.70
C GLY A 105 5.18 3.87 1.92
N LEU A 106 4.27 3.13 1.29
CA LEU A 106 4.26 1.65 1.34
C LEU A 106 5.56 1.06 0.77
N VAL A 107 6.03 1.52 -0.39
CA VAL A 107 7.26 0.98 -0.99
C VAL A 107 8.46 1.20 -0.07
N VAL A 108 8.56 2.39 0.55
CA VAL A 108 9.65 2.71 1.49
C VAL A 108 9.60 1.80 2.71
N VAL A 109 8.44 1.64 3.35
CA VAL A 109 8.30 0.78 4.54
C VAL A 109 8.60 -0.68 4.18
N ALA A 110 8.14 -1.17 3.02
CA ALA A 110 8.41 -2.52 2.53
C ALA A 110 9.90 -2.76 2.34
N ALA A 111 10.60 -1.82 1.68
CA ALA A 111 12.03 -1.90 1.45
C ALA A 111 12.83 -1.88 2.76
N LEU A 112 12.46 -1.02 3.71
CA LEU A 112 13.12 -0.95 5.02
C LEU A 112 12.95 -2.23 5.83
N MET A 113 11.72 -2.78 5.86
CA MET A 113 11.42 -4.04 6.54
C MET A 113 12.16 -5.22 5.92
N LEU A 114 12.11 -5.33 4.58
CA LEU A 114 12.78 -6.40 3.86
C LEU A 114 14.30 -6.33 4.05
N ARG A 115 14.88 -5.13 3.97
CA ARG A 115 16.32 -4.92 4.22
C ARG A 115 16.71 -5.34 5.63
N ARG A 116 15.87 -5.05 6.64
CA ARG A 116 16.13 -5.47 8.02
C ARG A 116 16.04 -6.99 8.17
N TRP A 117 15.03 -7.60 7.57
CA TRP A 117 14.89 -9.06 7.52
C TRP A 117 16.08 -9.74 6.84
N MET A 118 16.57 -9.20 5.72
CA MET A 118 17.74 -9.75 5.02
C MET A 118 19.02 -9.64 5.85
N ARG A 119 19.13 -8.61 6.71
CA ARG A 119 20.27 -8.40 7.60
C ARG A 119 20.11 -9.06 8.97
N ARG A 120 19.13 -9.95 9.15
CA ARG A 120 18.84 -10.57 10.47
C ARG A 120 20.05 -11.28 11.11
N GLU A 121 20.88 -11.93 10.29
CA GLU A 121 22.10 -12.63 10.74
C GLU A 121 23.17 -11.65 11.23
N THR A 122 23.45 -10.61 10.45
CA THR A 122 24.45 -9.59 10.81
C THR A 122 24.00 -8.70 11.96
N LEU A 123 22.69 -8.61 12.19
CA LEU A 123 22.10 -7.89 13.32
C LEU A 123 21.98 -8.76 14.59
N GLY A 124 22.41 -10.02 14.54
CA GLY A 124 22.37 -10.93 15.70
C GLY A 124 20.94 -11.24 16.17
N LEU A 125 19.95 -11.24 15.26
CA LEU A 125 18.55 -11.49 15.59
C LEU A 125 18.19 -12.99 15.67
N LEU A 126 19.13 -13.88 15.32
CA LEU A 126 18.93 -15.31 15.42
C LEU A 126 19.36 -15.80 16.80
N PRO A 127 18.63 -16.76 17.42
CA PRO A 127 19.11 -17.43 18.61
C PRO A 127 20.42 -18.15 18.30
N ALA A 128 21.39 -18.03 19.21
CA ALA A 128 22.68 -18.70 19.15
C ALA A 128 22.56 -20.22 19.32
#